data_AF-A0A964VAR0-F1
#
_entry.id   AF-A0A964VAR0-F1
#
_cell.length_a   1.000
_cell.length_b   1.000
_cell.length_c   1.000
_cell.angle_alpha   90.00
_cell.angle_beta   90.00
_cell.angle_gamma   90.00
#
_symmetry.space_group_name_H-M   'P 1'
#
loop_
_entity.id
_entity.type
_entity.pdbx_description
1 polymer ?
#
loop_
_entity_poly.entity_id
_entity_poly.type
_entity_poly.pdbx_seq_one_letter_code
_entity_poly.pdbx_strand_id
1 'polypeptide(L)' 'MGQRESNLLWLRDMLDHILSCQQQLEWTTDSQAVHVLTEVMLRDLDRCQRLCQGIHRRAEQHATAV' A
#
# COMPACT_ATOMS: atom_id res chain seq x y z
N MET A 1 -6.85 1.85 -20.37
CA MET A 1 -6.96 2.10 -18.91
C MET A 1 -6.07 3.26 -18.55
N GLY A 2 -6.59 4.22 -17.80
CA GLY A 2 -5.82 5.41 -17.43
C GLY A 2 -4.82 5.10 -16.30
N GLN A 3 -3.72 5.84 -16.23
CA GLN A 3 -2.74 5.75 -15.13
C GLN A 3 -3.40 5.80 -13.73
N ARG A 4 -4.53 6.51 -13.61
CA ARG A 4 -5.30 6.61 -12.37
C ARG A 4 -5.97 5.29 -11.98
N GLU A 5 -6.59 4.59 -12.93
CA GLU A 5 -7.20 3.27 -12.69
C GLU A 5 -6.14 2.25 -12.29
N SER A 6 -5.01 2.22 -13.00
CA SER A 6 -3.89 1.33 -12.67
C SER A 6 -3.33 1.60 -11.26
N ASN A 7 -3.23 2.87 -10.86
CA ASN A 7 -2.77 3.24 -9.52
C ASN A 7 -3.76 2.82 -8.41
N LEU A 8 -5.07 2.95 -8.66
CA LEU A 8 -6.11 2.55 -7.70
C LEU A 8 -6.21 1.03 -7.58
N LEU A 9 -6.09 0.31 -8.70
CA LEU A 9 -6.03 -1.15 -8.70
C LEU A 9 -4.83 -1.63 -7.88
N TRP A 10 -3.65 -1.06 -8.13
CA TRP A 10 -2.44 -1.42 -7.41
C TRP A 10 -2.53 -1.11 -5.91
N LEU A 11 -3.16 0.01 -5.52
CA LEU A 11 -3.40 0.33 -4.12
C LEU A 11 -4.29 -0.72 -3.44
N ARG A 12 -5.35 -1.16 -4.13
CA ARG A 12 -6.23 -2.22 -3.64
C ARG A 12 -5.48 -3.53 -3.45
N ASP A 13 -4.74 -3.98 -4.47
CA ASP A 13 -3.97 -5.23 -4.40
C ASP A 13 -2.96 -5.19 -3.23
N MET A 14 -2.37 -4.02 -2.97
CA MET A 14 -1.44 -3.82 -1.85
C MET A 14 -2.14 -3.96 -0.48
N LEU A 15 -3.34 -3.40 -0.34
CA LEU A 15 -4.14 -3.50 0.88
C LEU A 15 -4.60 -4.94 1.14
N ASP A 16 -5.00 -5.66 0.08
CA ASP A 16 -5.36 -7.07 0.16
C ASP A 16 -4.15 -7.93 0.59
N HIS A 17 -2.94 -7.60 0.12
CA HIS A 17 -1.71 -8.25 0.56
C HIS A 17 -1.40 -7.99 2.04
N ILE A 18 -1.51 -6.74 2.50
CA ILE A 18 -1.31 -6.38 3.92
C ILE A 18 -2.29 -7.13 4.83
N LEU A 19 -3.56 -7.23 4.40
CA LEU A 19 -4.57 -8.00 5.13
C LEU A 19 -4.20 -9.49 5.24
N SER A 20 -3.69 -10.08 4.15
CA SER A 20 -3.21 -11.46 4.16
C SER A 20 -2.00 -11.66 5.10
N CYS A 21 -1.04 -10.73 5.09
CA CYS A 21 0.10 -10.78 6.02
C CYS A 21 -0.35 -10.68 7.48
N GLN A 22 -1.33 -9.83 7.77
CA GLN A 22 -1.89 -9.72 9.13
C GLN A 22 -2.55 -11.05 9.56
N GLN A 23 -3.35 -11.66 8.68
CA GLN A 23 -3.97 -12.96 8.98
C GLN A 23 -2.93 -14.05 9.23
N GLN A 24 -1.82 -14.05 8.48
CA GLN A 24 -0.72 -14.99 8.73
C GLN A 24 -0.07 -14.74 10.10
N LEU A 25 0.13 -13.48 10.49
CA LEU A 25 0.69 -13.11 11.78
C LEU A 25 -0.16 -13.58 12.96
N GLU A 26 -1.49 -13.59 12.85
CA GLU A 26 -2.39 -14.01 13.93
C GLU A 26 -2.14 -15.44 14.42
N TRP A 27 -1.68 -16.33 13.54
CA TRP A 27 -1.45 -17.74 13.84
C TRP A 27 0.04 -18.11 13.86
N THR A 28 0.92 -17.17 13.50
CA THR A 28 2.36 -17.42 13.41
C THR A 28 3.00 -17.36 14.79
N THR A 29 3.63 -18.47 15.19
CA THR A 29 4.42 -18.58 16.42
C THR A 29 5.93 -18.50 16.17
N ASP A 30 6.35 -18.57 14.90
CA ASP A 30 7.75 -18.38 14.52
C ASP A 30 8.14 -16.90 14.55
N SER A 31 9.04 -16.55 15.47
CA SER A 31 9.59 -15.20 15.62
C SER A 31 10.26 -14.65 14.34
N GLN A 32 10.86 -15.52 13.52
CA GLN A 32 11.49 -15.09 12.28
C GLN A 32 10.44 -14.72 11.23
N ALA A 33 9.43 -15.57 11.03
CA ALA A 33 8.30 -15.27 10.17
C ALA A 33 7.54 -14.01 10.62
N VAL A 34 7.34 -13.82 11.93
CA VAL A 34 6.73 -12.59 12.47
C VAL A 34 7.54 -11.35 12.07
N HIS A 35 8.87 -11.40 12.22
CA HIS A 35 9.73 -10.28 11.86
C HIS A 35 9.65 -9.96 10.36
N VAL A 36 9.78 -10.97 9.49
CA VAL A 36 9.74 -10.81 8.04
C VAL A 36 8.38 -10.27 7.57
N LEU A 37 7.27 -10.84 8.05
CA LEU A 37 5.93 -10.39 7.67
C LEU A 37 5.68 -8.94 8.11
N THR A 38 6.15 -8.57 9.30
CA THR A 38 6.04 -7.20 9.81
C THR A 38 6.85 -6.21 8.96
N GLU A 39 8.09 -6.56 8.58
CA GLU A 39 8.91 -5.73 7.68
C GLU A 39 8.26 -5.55 6.29
N VAL A 40 7.67 -6.62 5.75
CA VAL A 40 6.94 -6.58 4.49
C VAL A 40 5.73 -5.64 4.60
N MET A 41 4.92 -5.77 5.65
CA MET A 41 3.77 -4.88 5.88
C MET A 41 4.19 -3.40 6.00
N LEU A 42 5.29 -3.11 6.71
CA LEU A 42 5.80 -1.75 6.84
C LEU A 42 6.21 -1.16 5.49
N ARG A 43 6.92 -1.94 4.67
CA ARG A 43 7.33 -1.51 3.32
C ARG A 43 6.12 -1.27 2.42
N ASP A 44 5.09 -2.10 2.56
CA ASP A 44 3.89 -2.00 1.75
C ASP A 44 3.04 -0.78 2.14
N LEU A 45 2.94 -0.47 3.43
CA LEU A 45 2.32 0.77 3.93
C LEU A 45 3.04 2.03 3.43
N ASP A 46 4.37 2.04 3.46
CA ASP A 46 5.19 3.15 2.94
C ASP A 46 4.98 3.36 1.42
N ARG A 47 4.80 2.27 0.66
CA ARG A 47 4.42 2.34 -0.76
C ARG A 47 3.02 2.91 -0.96
N CYS A 48 2.03 2.46 -0.18
CA CYS A 48 0.68 3.01 -0.19
C CYS A 48 0.70 4.53 0.09
N GLN A 49 1.46 4.96 1.10
CA GLN A 49 1.61 6.37 1.46
C GLN A 49 2.17 7.18 0.27
N ARG A 50 3.26 6.72 -0.36
CA ARG A 50 3.85 7.40 -1.52
C ARG A 50 2.88 7.49 -2.70
N LEU A 51 2.09 6.46 -2.95
CA LEU A 51 1.10 6.48 -4.03
C LEU A 51 -0.01 7.49 -3.74
N CYS A 52 -0.55 7.51 -2.52
CA CYS A 52 -1.53 8.50 -2.08
C CYS A 52 -0.99 9.93 -2.21
N GLN A 53 0.26 10.18 -1.78
CA GLN A 53 0.92 11.48 -1.97
C GLN A 53 1.09 11.85 -3.44
N GLY A 54 1.36 10.88 -4.32
CA GLY A 54 1.43 11.11 -5.77
C GLY A 54 0.07 11.49 -6.37
N ILE A 55 -1.00 10.84 -5.93
CA ILE A 55 -2.38 11.19 -6.32
C ILE A 55 -2.74 12.59 -5.80
N HIS A 56 -2.42 12.88 -4.54
CA HIS A 56 -2.69 14.19 -3.91
C HIS A 56 -1.98 15.32 -4.65
N ARG A 57 -0.68 15.20 -4.91
CA ARG A 57 0.09 16.20 -5.67
C ARG A 57 -0.49 16.45 -7.07
N ARG A 58 -0.93 15.40 -7.76
CA ARG A 58 -1.59 15.54 -9.08
C ARG A 58 -2.93 16.27 -8.96
N ALA A 59 -3.70 15.97 -7.91
CA ALA A 59 -4.96 16.68 -7.66
C ALA A 59 -4.73 18.17 -7.38
N GLU A 60 -3.71 18.52 -6.59
CA GLU A 60 -3.33 19.92 -6.32
C GLU A 60 -2.88 20.65 -7.59
N GLN A 61 -2.06 20.00 -8.44
CA GLN A 61 -1.61 20.55 -9.72
C GLN A 61 -2.78 20.83 -10.68
N HIS A 62 -3.80 19.97 -10.69
CA HIS A 62 -5.02 20.20 -11.47
C HIS A 62 -5.88 21.33 -10.88
N ALA A 63 -5.85 21.54 -9.56
CA ALA A 63 -6.62 22.59 -8.90
C ALA A 63 -6.00 23.99 -9.04
N THR A 64 -4.68 24.10 -9.24
CA THR A 64 -3.98 25.40 -9.46
C THR A 64 -3.95 25.83 -10.93
N ALA A 65 -4.31 24.94 -11.86
CA ALA A 65 -4.36 25.22 -13.29
C ALA A 65 -5.73 25.76 -13.79
N VAL A 66 -6.66 26.04 -12.86
CA VAL A 66 -7.99 26.63 -13.11
C VAL A 66 -8.08 27.97 -12.39
#